data_AF-A0A356QSU3-F1
#
_entry.id   AF-A0A356QSU3-F1
#
_cell.length_a   1.000
_cell.length_b   1.000
_cell.length_c   1.000
_cell.angle_alpha   90.00
_cell.angle_beta   90.00
_cell.angle_gamma   90.00
#
_symmetry.space_group_name_H-M   'P 1'
#
loop_
_entity.id
_entity.type
_entity.pdbx_description
1 polymer ?
#
loop_
_entity_poly.entity_id
_entity_poly.type
_entity_poly.pdbx_seq_one_letter_code
_entity_poly.pdbx_strand_id
1 'polypeptide(L)'
;MHLLAREHRYFGKQCLSHVRQYRTGYEGCCMDSLRRLAVLFSVLVGMAGVTKCLHAKEEKNKNNGYVWTTDHMQVGVRWQPFSGRPENNIYDAQRPVIAQDSSYVQFWMAWPALEPTEKNTDYLNQPSGYLQTMEQAVDACKKRGIKVEFVFFHCPAWASESGEAGGQRPQRGAFPAFISRIAKHFKGRVDSYQLSHEVNNQGMMKGADVDFLINEIFIQGAHAVRQVHEQDPKLPILVSTSGMSPCENCGQMKGLAVKGGRGVNELYDRYV
;
A
#
# COMPACT_ATOMS: atom_id res chain seq x y z
N MET A 1 16.67 -40.04 17.23
CA MET A 1 17.38 -40.11 15.93
C MET A 1 16.78 -39.02 15.04
N HIS A 2 17.53 -38.01 14.58
CA HIS A 2 18.50 -38.04 13.46
C HIS A 2 17.79 -38.29 12.10
N LEU A 3 17.88 -37.46 11.04
CA LEU A 3 18.62 -36.21 10.69
C LEU A 3 17.71 -35.37 9.74
N LEU A 4 17.87 -34.09 9.34
CA LEU A 4 18.69 -32.87 9.62
C LEU A 4 17.73 -31.66 9.36
N ALA A 5 17.84 -30.42 9.84
CA ALA A 5 18.89 -29.64 10.52
C ALA A 5 19.97 -28.92 9.65
N ARG A 6 19.61 -28.42 8.44
CA ARG A 6 20.38 -27.50 7.56
C ARG A 6 19.37 -26.72 6.66
N GLU A 7 19.55 -25.47 6.23
CA GLU A 7 20.71 -24.56 6.28
C GLU A 7 20.36 -23.12 6.75
N HIS A 8 21.33 -22.45 7.39
CA HIS A 8 21.39 -20.99 7.57
C HIS A 8 22.85 -20.55 7.38
N ARG A 9 23.15 -19.75 6.33
CA ARG A 9 24.27 -18.80 6.23
C ARG A 9 24.31 -18.09 4.87
N TYR A 10 25.20 -17.09 4.77
CA TYR A 10 25.39 -16.15 3.66
C TYR A 10 24.21 -15.16 3.49
N PHE A 11 24.39 -13.86 3.26
CA PHE A 11 25.63 -13.09 3.02
C PHE A 11 26.01 -12.14 4.17
N GLY A 12 27.30 -11.77 4.25
CA GLY A 12 27.75 -10.71 5.16
C GLY A 12 29.26 -10.67 5.39
N LYS A 13 30.02 -10.01 4.50
CA LYS A 13 31.34 -9.39 4.73
C LYS A 13 31.87 -8.73 3.44
N GLN A 14 32.88 -7.89 3.61
CA GLN A 14 33.55 -7.05 2.58
C GLN A 14 32.65 -5.90 2.05
N CYS A 15 33.18 -4.71 1.76
CA CYS A 15 34.59 -4.31 1.67
C CYS A 15 34.95 -3.16 2.62
N LEU A 16 36.12 -3.25 3.27
CA LEU A 16 36.72 -2.16 4.05
C LEU A 16 38.25 -2.24 3.96
N SER A 17 38.85 -1.51 3.02
CA SER A 17 40.26 -1.07 3.05
C SER A 17 40.60 -0.27 1.80
N HIS A 18 41.16 0.93 2.00
CA HIS A 18 42.52 1.25 1.54
C HIS A 18 42.94 2.60 2.11
N VAL A 19 43.94 2.58 3.00
CA VAL A 19 44.66 3.78 3.45
C VAL A 19 45.89 3.93 2.57
N ARG A 20 46.16 5.14 2.06
CA ARG A 20 47.48 5.47 1.52
C ARG A 20 47.85 6.91 1.89
N GLN A 21 48.81 7.04 2.80
CA GLN A 21 49.45 8.32 3.09
C GLN A 21 50.42 8.67 1.96
N TYR A 22 50.54 9.96 1.65
CA TYR A 22 51.81 10.58 1.31
C TYR A 22 51.94 11.90 2.09
N ARG A 23 53.17 12.44 2.19
CA ARG A 23 53.59 13.44 3.19
C ARG A 23 54.48 14.50 2.50
N THR A 24 54.78 15.58 3.24
CA THR A 24 55.56 16.80 2.90
C THR A 24 54.77 17.87 2.12
N GLY A 25 54.96 19.18 2.35
CA GLY A 25 55.67 19.87 3.45
C GLY A 25 56.08 21.32 3.08
N TYR A 26 56.20 22.22 4.09
CA TYR A 26 56.75 23.60 4.01
C TYR A 26 55.92 24.64 3.16
N GLU A 27 55.90 25.96 3.39
CA GLU A 27 56.19 26.83 4.57
C GLU A 27 55.69 28.29 4.31
N GLY A 28 55.40 29.09 5.36
CA GLY A 28 55.19 30.56 5.29
C GLY A 28 53.91 31.08 4.58
N CYS A 29 53.61 32.39 4.52
CA CYS A 29 53.88 33.51 5.46
C CYS A 29 52.83 34.64 5.24
N CYS A 30 52.92 35.76 5.97
CA CYS A 30 51.94 36.86 6.02
C CYS A 30 51.67 37.61 4.70
N MET A 31 50.45 38.18 4.64
CA MET A 31 50.04 39.48 4.06
C MET A 31 50.66 39.96 2.74
N ASP A 32 49.80 40.31 1.77
CA ASP A 32 49.69 41.72 1.41
C ASP A 32 48.27 42.11 0.91
N SER A 33 48.03 43.41 0.77
CA SER A 33 46.77 44.07 0.40
C SER A 33 46.80 44.62 -1.05
N LEU A 34 45.91 45.56 -1.35
CA LEU A 34 46.00 46.48 -2.50
C LEU A 34 45.84 45.88 -3.92
N ARG A 35 44.73 45.17 -4.17
CA ARG A 35 44.04 45.23 -5.48
C ARG A 35 42.51 45.37 -5.37
N ARG A 36 42.09 46.49 -4.76
CA ARG A 36 40.71 47.01 -4.89
C ARG A 36 40.52 47.69 -6.26
N LEU A 37 39.26 48.04 -6.58
CA LEU A 37 38.86 49.05 -7.58
C LEU A 37 38.92 48.64 -9.07
N ALA A 38 38.35 47.46 -9.38
CA ALA A 38 37.57 47.25 -10.62
C ALA A 38 36.46 46.21 -10.35
N VAL A 39 35.41 46.21 -11.18
CA VAL A 39 34.31 45.20 -11.18
C VAL A 39 33.58 45.03 -9.83
N LEU A 40 33.00 46.11 -9.31
CA LEU A 40 32.10 46.09 -8.14
C LEU A 40 30.73 46.74 -8.45
N PHE A 41 30.27 46.67 -9.71
CA PHE A 41 29.06 47.36 -10.15
C PHE A 41 28.20 46.62 -11.20
N SER A 42 28.42 45.31 -11.41
CA SER A 42 27.77 44.55 -12.50
C SER A 42 27.31 43.14 -12.13
N VAL A 43 27.19 42.82 -10.83
CA VAL A 43 26.77 41.48 -10.33
C VAL A 43 25.55 41.56 -9.38
N LEU A 44 24.99 42.75 -9.16
CA LEU A 44 23.85 42.97 -8.24
C LEU A 44 22.47 43.08 -8.93
N VAL A 45 22.38 42.76 -10.23
CA VAL A 45 21.12 42.64 -10.97
C VAL A 45 21.07 41.27 -11.63
N GLY A 46 20.54 40.26 -10.92
CA GLY A 46 20.49 38.89 -11.45
C GLY A 46 19.96 37.79 -10.51
N MET A 47 20.01 37.97 -9.19
CA MET A 47 19.52 36.96 -8.23
C MET A 47 18.41 37.47 -7.30
N ALA A 48 17.38 38.09 -7.91
CA ALA A 48 16.08 38.33 -7.28
C ALA A 48 15.04 37.25 -7.66
N GLY A 49 15.50 36.06 -8.04
CA GLY A 49 14.66 34.88 -8.21
C GLY A 49 14.16 34.41 -6.85
N VAL A 50 13.01 34.93 -6.40
CA VAL A 50 12.41 34.56 -5.12
C VAL A 50 12.07 33.07 -5.15
N THR A 51 12.86 32.27 -4.43
CA THR A 51 12.58 30.86 -4.21
C THR A 51 11.27 30.73 -3.46
N LYS A 52 10.18 30.50 -4.19
CA LYS A 52 8.91 30.02 -3.63
C LYS A 52 9.08 28.57 -3.19
N CYS A 53 9.84 28.36 -2.12
CA CYS A 53 9.65 27.20 -1.26
C CYS A 53 8.16 27.21 -0.88
N LEU A 54 7.46 26.14 -1.26
CA LEU A 54 6.07 25.95 -0.90
C LEU A 54 5.99 25.64 0.59
N HIS A 55 6.05 26.69 1.42
CA HIS A 55 5.61 26.63 2.80
C HIS A 55 4.10 26.43 2.80
N ALA A 56 3.69 25.17 2.62
CA ALA A 56 2.40 24.68 3.02
C ALA A 56 2.22 25.07 4.49
N LYS A 57 1.24 25.92 4.75
CA LYS A 57 0.95 26.40 6.09
C LYS A 57 0.12 25.31 6.75
N GLU A 58 0.72 24.52 7.64
CA GLU A 58 -0.03 23.51 8.39
C GLU A 58 -1.25 24.14 9.06
N GLU A 59 -2.45 23.78 8.61
CA GLU A 59 -3.63 24.06 9.38
C GLU A 59 -3.58 23.19 10.63
N LYS A 60 -3.46 23.82 11.80
CA LYS A 60 -3.58 23.13 13.09
C LYS A 60 -5.00 22.59 13.24
N ASN A 61 -5.20 21.37 12.74
CA ASN A 61 -6.42 20.60 12.90
C ASN A 61 -6.63 20.40 14.40
N LYS A 62 -7.65 21.08 14.97
CA LYS A 62 -7.93 21.08 16.41
C LYS A 62 -8.54 19.77 16.92
N ASN A 63 -8.72 18.79 16.04
CA ASN A 63 -9.18 17.46 16.39
C ASN A 63 -7.97 16.60 16.78
N ASN A 64 -7.80 16.31 18.08
CA ASN A 64 -6.67 15.54 18.61
C ASN A 64 -6.66 14.04 18.18
N GLY A 65 -7.57 13.62 17.30
CA GLY A 65 -7.58 12.29 16.71
C GLY A 65 -6.60 12.18 15.54
N TYR A 66 -5.85 11.07 15.48
CA TYR A 66 -4.87 10.83 14.42
C TYR A 66 -5.52 10.81 13.01
N VAL A 67 -5.01 11.64 12.10
CA VAL A 67 -5.44 11.75 10.69
C VAL A 67 -4.34 11.25 9.77
N TRP A 68 -4.69 10.41 8.79
CA TRP A 68 -3.75 9.95 7.76
C TRP A 68 -3.52 11.07 6.76
N THR A 69 -2.34 11.68 6.81
CA THR A 69 -1.89 12.78 5.93
C THR A 69 -0.68 12.37 5.10
N THR A 70 -0.23 13.25 4.19
CA THR A 70 0.92 13.01 3.28
C THR A 70 2.21 13.71 3.72
N ASP A 71 2.19 14.37 4.88
CA ASP A 71 3.32 15.10 5.48
C ASP A 71 4.27 14.21 6.32
N HIS A 72 3.86 12.99 6.67
CA HIS A 72 4.68 12.05 7.43
C HIS A 72 4.57 10.60 6.94
N MET A 73 5.62 9.82 7.20
CA MET A 73 5.69 8.40 6.86
C MET A 73 4.79 7.57 7.77
N GLN A 74 3.99 6.68 7.17
CA GLN A 74 3.28 5.63 7.90
C GLN A 74 4.21 4.46 8.21
N VAL A 75 4.07 3.89 9.40
CA VAL A 75 4.72 2.62 9.77
C VAL A 75 3.61 1.70 10.26
N GLY A 76 3.53 0.50 9.69
CA GLY A 76 2.44 -0.42 9.95
C GLY A 76 2.82 -1.86 9.68
N VAL A 77 1.90 -2.77 9.99
CA VAL A 77 2.12 -4.21 9.91
C VAL A 77 1.00 -4.90 9.15
N ARG A 78 1.35 -5.90 8.32
CA ARG A 78 0.36 -6.80 7.74
C ARG A 78 -0.02 -7.88 8.76
N TRP A 79 -1.20 -7.76 9.36
CA TRP A 79 -1.79 -8.79 10.22
C TRP A 79 -2.80 -9.61 9.42
N GLN A 80 -2.76 -10.93 9.59
CA GLN A 80 -3.75 -11.83 9.00
C GLN A 80 -4.41 -12.64 10.13
N PRO A 81 -5.64 -12.29 10.56
CA PRO A 81 -6.35 -13.06 11.56
C PRO A 81 -6.86 -14.38 10.96
N PHE A 82 -7.03 -15.39 11.82
CA PHE A 82 -7.40 -16.76 11.46
C PHE A 82 -8.83 -17.08 11.88
N SER A 83 -9.66 -17.51 10.91
CA SER A 83 -11.02 -17.97 11.19
C SER A 83 -11.00 -19.21 12.09
N GLY A 84 -11.93 -19.25 13.06
CA GLY A 84 -12.00 -20.32 14.06
C GLY A 84 -10.89 -20.31 15.12
N ARG A 85 -10.07 -19.25 15.20
CA ARG A 85 -9.00 -19.10 16.21
C ARG A 85 -9.08 -17.78 16.98
N PRO A 86 -10.19 -17.48 17.69
CA PRO A 86 -10.41 -16.19 18.34
C PRO A 86 -9.32 -15.86 19.37
N GLU A 87 -8.84 -16.85 20.14
CA GLU A 87 -7.78 -16.64 21.14
C GLU A 87 -6.45 -16.20 20.52
N ASN A 88 -6.04 -16.81 19.39
CA ASN A 88 -4.86 -16.37 18.63
C ASN A 88 -5.03 -14.93 18.13
N ASN A 89 -6.22 -14.59 17.62
CA ASN A 89 -6.50 -13.24 17.11
C ASN A 89 -6.50 -12.19 18.25
N ILE A 90 -7.03 -12.54 19.42
CA ILE A 90 -7.00 -11.69 20.63
C ILE A 90 -5.56 -11.50 21.13
N TYR A 91 -4.75 -12.56 21.12
CA TYR A 91 -3.33 -12.50 21.47
C TYR A 91 -2.54 -11.61 20.50
N ASP A 92 -2.68 -11.82 19.18
CA ASP A 92 -1.99 -11.00 18.18
C ASP A 92 -2.39 -9.52 18.29
N ALA A 93 -3.66 -9.21 18.52
CA ALA A 93 -4.17 -7.86 18.74
C ALA A 93 -3.61 -7.15 20.01
N GLN A 94 -2.89 -7.88 20.88
CA GLN A 94 -2.21 -7.32 22.06
C GLN A 94 -0.70 -7.15 21.89
N ARG A 95 -0.10 -7.72 20.83
CA ARG A 95 1.36 -7.64 20.60
C ARG A 95 1.76 -6.19 20.28
N PRO A 96 2.84 -5.63 20.85
CA PRO A 96 3.24 -4.23 20.63
C PRO A 96 3.30 -3.82 19.15
N VAL A 97 3.84 -4.68 18.29
CA VAL A 97 3.95 -4.45 16.83
C VAL A 97 2.61 -4.13 16.15
N ILE A 98 1.49 -4.62 16.68
CA ILE A 98 0.13 -4.24 16.26
C ILE A 98 -0.42 -3.13 17.16
N ALA A 99 -0.36 -3.33 18.48
CA ALA A 99 -1.12 -2.56 19.46
C ALA A 99 -0.52 -1.19 19.86
N GLN A 100 0.74 -0.93 19.52
CA GLN A 100 1.52 0.22 19.99
C GLN A 100 2.45 0.80 18.90
N ASP A 101 3.17 -0.05 18.17
CA ASP A 101 4.26 0.37 17.27
C ASP A 101 3.81 0.72 15.84
N SER A 102 2.54 0.46 15.50
CA SER A 102 1.96 0.65 14.15
C SER A 102 0.91 1.77 14.13
N SER A 103 1.05 2.72 13.19
CA SER A 103 0.00 3.71 12.89
C SER A 103 -1.17 3.09 12.10
N TYR A 104 -0.91 2.01 11.35
CA TYR A 104 -1.91 1.28 10.59
C TYR A 104 -1.66 -0.23 10.53
N VAL A 105 -2.72 -1.00 10.28
CA VAL A 105 -2.67 -2.44 10.00
C VAL A 105 -3.23 -2.70 8.60
N GLN A 106 -2.52 -3.53 7.84
CA GLN A 106 -2.98 -4.03 6.54
C GLN A 106 -3.54 -5.45 6.69
N PHE A 107 -4.78 -5.67 6.24
CA PHE A 107 -5.38 -7.00 6.10
C PHE A 107 -5.45 -7.42 4.63
N TRP A 108 -5.17 -8.70 4.36
CA TRP A 108 -5.37 -9.28 3.03
C TRP A 108 -6.78 -9.89 2.98
N MET A 109 -7.59 -9.38 2.06
CA MET A 109 -9.03 -9.58 1.97
C MET A 109 -9.36 -10.52 0.81
N ALA A 110 -9.29 -11.82 1.08
CA ALA A 110 -9.61 -12.86 0.10
C ALA A 110 -11.11 -12.84 -0.21
N TRP A 111 -11.52 -12.35 -1.39
CA TRP A 111 -12.93 -12.38 -1.81
C TRP A 111 -13.56 -13.78 -1.71
N PRO A 112 -12.94 -14.89 -2.17
CA PRO A 112 -13.50 -16.24 -1.99
C PRO A 112 -13.58 -16.74 -0.55
N ALA A 113 -12.97 -16.06 0.43
CA ALA A 113 -13.15 -16.38 1.85
C ALA A 113 -14.23 -15.48 2.50
N LEU A 114 -14.34 -14.23 2.05
CA LEU A 114 -15.39 -13.28 2.47
C LEU A 114 -16.78 -13.71 1.96
N GLU A 115 -16.87 -14.06 0.67
CA GLU A 115 -18.09 -14.44 -0.02
C GLU A 115 -17.94 -15.81 -0.71
N PRO A 116 -17.78 -16.92 0.03
CA PRO A 116 -17.52 -18.24 -0.56
C PRO A 116 -18.68 -18.76 -1.41
N THR A 117 -19.92 -18.34 -1.10
CA THR A 117 -21.11 -18.53 -1.95
C THR A 117 -21.84 -17.20 -2.13
N GLU A 118 -22.67 -17.09 -3.17
CA GLU A 118 -23.49 -15.89 -3.43
C GLU A 118 -24.39 -15.50 -2.23
N LYS A 119 -24.86 -16.49 -1.44
CA LYS A 119 -25.62 -16.23 -0.21
C LYS A 119 -24.85 -15.39 0.80
N ASN A 120 -23.53 -15.49 0.83
CA ASN A 120 -22.67 -14.74 1.73
C ASN A 120 -22.47 -13.27 1.30
N THR A 121 -23.14 -12.81 0.24
CA THR A 121 -23.28 -11.37 -0.06
C THR A 121 -24.24 -10.66 0.92
N ASP A 122 -25.10 -11.41 1.63
CA ASP A 122 -25.87 -10.91 2.77
C ASP A 122 -25.01 -11.04 4.05
N TYR A 123 -24.30 -9.95 4.37
CA TYR A 123 -23.44 -9.88 5.55
C TYR A 123 -24.20 -9.79 6.88
N LEU A 124 -25.52 -9.59 6.87
CA LEU A 124 -26.33 -9.50 8.08
C LEU A 124 -26.88 -10.88 8.48
N ASN A 125 -27.44 -11.61 7.50
CA ASN A 125 -28.11 -12.88 7.75
C ASN A 125 -27.26 -14.10 7.39
N GLN A 126 -26.24 -13.96 6.53
CA GLN A 126 -25.37 -15.06 6.07
C GLN A 126 -23.85 -14.69 6.04
N PRO A 127 -23.29 -13.93 7.01
CA PRO A 127 -21.86 -13.60 7.01
C PRO A 127 -20.98 -14.85 7.07
N SER A 128 -19.85 -14.82 6.36
CA SER A 128 -18.83 -15.88 6.48
C SER A 128 -18.04 -15.74 7.79
N GLY A 129 -17.56 -16.86 8.33
CA GLY A 129 -16.69 -16.84 9.52
C GLY A 129 -15.39 -16.03 9.31
N TYR A 130 -14.95 -15.89 8.05
CA TYR A 130 -13.81 -15.04 7.69
C TYR A 130 -14.16 -13.55 7.73
N LEU A 131 -15.35 -13.15 7.26
CA LEU A 131 -15.86 -11.77 7.41
C LEU A 131 -15.98 -11.40 8.90
N GLN A 132 -16.61 -12.26 9.71
CA GLN A 132 -16.72 -12.09 11.17
C GLN A 132 -15.35 -11.99 11.86
N THR A 133 -14.36 -12.75 11.38
CA THR A 133 -12.98 -12.68 11.88
C THR A 133 -12.32 -11.35 11.53
N MET A 134 -12.56 -10.81 10.33
CA MET A 134 -12.08 -9.49 9.93
C MET A 134 -12.77 -8.36 10.69
N GLU A 135 -14.07 -8.45 10.95
CA GLU A 135 -14.79 -7.49 11.82
C GLU A 135 -14.15 -7.38 13.20
N GLN A 136 -13.88 -8.51 13.85
CA GLN A 136 -13.25 -8.55 15.18
C GLN A 136 -11.85 -7.92 15.17
N ALA A 137 -11.06 -8.17 14.13
CA ALA A 137 -9.72 -7.60 13.97
C ALA A 137 -9.75 -6.09 13.68
N VAL A 138 -10.67 -5.63 12.83
CA VAL A 138 -10.92 -4.20 12.55
C VAL A 138 -11.34 -3.48 13.82
N ASP A 139 -12.33 -4.00 14.54
CA ASP A 139 -12.82 -3.40 15.78
C ASP A 139 -11.73 -3.38 16.87
N ALA A 140 -10.83 -4.36 16.90
CA ALA A 140 -9.65 -4.35 17.78
C ALA A 140 -8.64 -3.25 17.41
N CYS A 141 -8.47 -2.93 16.12
CA CYS A 141 -7.65 -1.81 15.67
C CYS A 141 -8.31 -0.46 16.03
N LYS A 142 -9.60 -0.28 15.73
CA LYS A 142 -10.31 0.98 15.99
C LYS A 142 -10.48 1.30 17.47
N LYS A 143 -10.60 0.29 18.35
CA LYS A 143 -10.53 0.45 19.82
C LYS A 143 -9.20 1.03 20.33
N ARG A 144 -8.14 1.05 19.50
CA ARG A 144 -6.81 1.61 19.80
C ARG A 144 -6.46 2.83 18.95
N GLY A 145 -7.38 3.31 18.09
CA GLY A 145 -7.11 4.40 17.14
C GLY A 145 -6.25 4.03 15.94
N ILE A 146 -5.86 2.76 15.79
CA ILE A 146 -5.02 2.27 14.69
C ILE A 146 -5.83 2.30 13.38
N LYS A 147 -5.22 2.81 12.31
CA LYS A 147 -5.84 2.86 10.97
C LYS A 147 -5.91 1.48 10.33
N VAL A 148 -6.90 1.26 9.47
CA VAL A 148 -7.05 -0.02 8.77
C VAL A 148 -6.96 0.16 7.25
N GLU A 149 -6.12 -0.67 6.62
CA GLU A 149 -6.06 -0.88 5.18
C GLU A 149 -6.53 -2.28 4.79
N PHE A 150 -7.32 -2.36 3.72
CA PHE A 150 -7.76 -3.61 3.10
C PHE A 150 -7.13 -3.80 1.71
N VAL A 151 -6.49 -4.95 1.49
CA VAL A 151 -5.92 -5.36 0.19
C VAL A 151 -6.71 -6.51 -0.40
N PHE A 152 -7.39 -6.32 -1.52
CA PHE A 152 -8.29 -7.35 -2.08
C PHE A 152 -7.55 -8.29 -3.04
N PHE A 153 -7.95 -9.57 -3.01
CA PHE A 153 -7.40 -10.55 -3.95
C PHE A 153 -8.35 -11.73 -4.21
N HIS A 154 -8.14 -12.36 -5.38
CA HIS A 154 -8.92 -13.48 -5.91
C HIS A 154 -10.41 -13.19 -6.16
N CYS A 155 -11.11 -14.15 -6.75
CA CYS A 155 -12.54 -14.16 -7.05
C CYS A 155 -13.14 -15.50 -6.58
N PRO A 156 -14.38 -15.55 -6.06
CA PRO A 156 -15.11 -16.80 -5.85
C PRO A 156 -15.67 -17.37 -7.17
N ALA A 157 -15.81 -18.69 -7.22
CA ALA A 157 -16.32 -19.42 -8.38
C ALA A 157 -17.60 -18.82 -8.97
N TRP A 158 -18.58 -18.52 -8.12
CA TRP A 158 -19.89 -17.98 -8.51
C TRP A 158 -19.84 -16.58 -9.16
N ALA A 159 -18.80 -15.78 -8.88
CA ALA A 159 -18.61 -14.44 -9.44
C ALA A 159 -17.58 -14.39 -10.59
N SER A 160 -16.95 -15.53 -10.91
CA SER A 160 -15.91 -15.62 -11.95
C SER A 160 -16.51 -15.85 -13.35
N GLU A 161 -15.81 -15.44 -14.40
CA GLU A 161 -16.18 -15.80 -15.79
C GLU A 161 -15.93 -17.29 -16.12
N SER A 162 -15.15 -17.99 -15.30
CA SER A 162 -14.71 -19.38 -15.55
C SER A 162 -15.43 -20.44 -14.73
N GLY A 163 -16.26 -20.05 -13.75
CA GLY A 163 -16.85 -20.97 -12.77
C GLY A 163 -15.86 -21.45 -11.70
N GLU A 164 -14.64 -20.89 -11.65
CA GLU A 164 -13.54 -21.35 -10.80
C GLU A 164 -13.13 -20.29 -9.76
N ALA A 165 -12.62 -20.74 -8.61
CA ALA A 165 -12.17 -19.84 -7.55
C ALA A 165 -10.67 -19.48 -7.66
N GLY A 166 -10.26 -18.43 -6.94
CA GLY A 166 -8.84 -18.03 -6.83
C GLY A 166 -8.49 -16.89 -7.79
N GLY A 167 -7.29 -16.94 -8.38
CA GLY A 167 -6.78 -15.91 -9.29
C GLY A 167 -7.42 -15.94 -10.67
N GLN A 168 -8.74 -15.74 -10.72
CA GLN A 168 -9.59 -15.80 -11.91
C GLN A 168 -10.23 -14.44 -12.16
N ARG A 169 -10.52 -14.12 -13.42
CA ARG A 169 -11.27 -12.93 -13.81
C ARG A 169 -12.71 -12.96 -13.28
N PRO A 170 -13.19 -11.91 -12.58
CA PRO A 170 -14.60 -11.76 -12.24
C PRO A 170 -15.44 -11.41 -13.47
N GLN A 171 -16.73 -11.72 -13.40
CA GLN A 171 -17.74 -11.21 -14.32
C GLN A 171 -17.82 -9.68 -14.20
N ARG A 172 -18.11 -8.99 -15.31
CA ARG A 172 -18.32 -7.53 -15.32
C ARG A 172 -19.42 -7.12 -14.33
N GLY A 173 -19.18 -6.06 -13.57
CA GLY A 173 -20.03 -5.58 -12.48
C GLY A 173 -19.86 -6.31 -11.14
N ALA A 174 -19.33 -7.54 -11.12
CA ALA A 174 -19.29 -8.35 -9.90
C ALA A 174 -18.29 -7.81 -8.86
N PHE A 175 -17.10 -7.36 -9.29
CA PHE A 175 -16.10 -6.79 -8.39
C PHE A 175 -16.52 -5.41 -7.84
N PRO A 176 -17.02 -4.44 -8.65
CA PRO A 176 -17.64 -3.21 -8.14
C PRO A 176 -18.79 -3.46 -7.16
N ALA A 177 -19.63 -4.48 -7.39
CA ALA A 177 -20.70 -4.85 -6.46
C ALA A 177 -20.15 -5.38 -5.12
N PHE A 178 -19.13 -6.24 -5.16
CA PHE A 178 -18.42 -6.75 -3.98
C PHE A 178 -17.76 -5.63 -3.17
N ILE A 179 -16.95 -4.78 -3.81
CA ILE A 179 -16.24 -3.71 -3.10
C ILE A 179 -17.23 -2.67 -2.53
N SER A 180 -18.39 -2.46 -3.18
CA SER A 180 -19.48 -1.64 -2.62
C SER A 180 -20.08 -2.25 -1.35
N ARG A 181 -20.26 -3.58 -1.27
CA ARG A 181 -20.74 -4.26 -0.05
C ARG A 181 -19.75 -4.12 1.09
N ILE A 182 -18.47 -4.41 0.86
CA ILE A 182 -17.40 -4.24 1.87
C ILE A 182 -17.33 -2.77 2.32
N ALA A 183 -17.34 -1.82 1.37
CA ALA A 183 -17.29 -0.39 1.68
C ALA A 183 -18.46 0.08 2.55
N LYS A 184 -19.68 -0.44 2.33
CA LYS A 184 -20.86 -0.13 3.16
C LYS A 184 -20.71 -0.69 4.56
N HIS A 185 -20.31 -1.95 4.67
CA HIS A 185 -20.19 -2.68 5.94
C HIS A 185 -19.09 -2.15 6.86
N PHE A 186 -18.01 -1.64 6.28
CA PHE A 186 -16.85 -1.13 7.01
C PHE A 186 -16.71 0.41 6.96
N LYS A 187 -17.74 1.14 6.51
CA LYS A 187 -17.74 2.62 6.47
C LYS A 187 -17.37 3.21 7.85
N GLY A 188 -16.37 4.09 7.88
CA GLY A 188 -15.82 4.69 9.10
C GLY A 188 -14.93 3.77 9.95
N ARG A 189 -14.97 2.45 9.73
CA ARG A 189 -14.10 1.47 10.39
C ARG A 189 -12.82 1.17 9.59
N VAL A 190 -12.84 1.32 8.27
CA VAL A 190 -11.65 1.19 7.39
C VAL A 190 -11.22 2.56 6.86
N ASP A 191 -9.91 2.77 6.70
CA ASP A 191 -9.28 4.05 6.36
C ASP A 191 -8.59 4.02 4.97
N SER A 192 -8.24 2.84 4.43
CA SER A 192 -7.69 2.63 3.07
C SER A 192 -8.23 1.37 2.38
N TYR A 193 -8.44 1.45 1.06
CA TYR A 193 -8.76 0.32 0.17
C TYR A 193 -7.72 0.24 -0.96
N GLN A 194 -6.91 -0.82 -0.98
CA GLN A 194 -6.07 -1.20 -2.13
C GLN A 194 -6.83 -2.23 -2.95
N LEU A 195 -7.35 -1.82 -4.11
CA LEU A 195 -8.36 -2.55 -4.88
C LEU A 195 -7.89 -3.91 -5.44
N SER A 196 -6.59 -4.16 -5.55
CA SER A 196 -6.09 -5.49 -5.93
C SER A 196 -4.67 -5.80 -5.45
N HIS A 197 -4.23 -7.05 -5.61
CA HIS A 197 -2.92 -7.58 -5.18
C HIS A 197 -2.13 -8.16 -6.35
N GLU A 198 -0.88 -7.71 -6.53
CA GLU A 198 0.07 -8.24 -7.52
C GLU A 198 -0.44 -8.28 -8.97
N VAL A 199 -1.04 -7.19 -9.44
CA VAL A 199 -1.81 -7.19 -10.70
C VAL A 199 -0.99 -7.34 -11.99
N ASN A 200 0.33 -7.14 -11.92
CA ASN A 200 1.25 -7.50 -13.00
C ASN A 200 1.47 -9.02 -13.14
N ASN A 201 1.00 -9.81 -12.16
CA ASN A 201 1.01 -11.27 -12.19
C ASN A 201 -0.34 -11.78 -12.75
N GLN A 202 -0.34 -12.31 -13.97
CA GLN A 202 -1.49 -12.97 -14.60
C GLN A 202 -2.09 -14.08 -13.73
N GLY A 203 -1.28 -14.72 -12.89
CA GLY A 203 -1.73 -15.74 -11.93
C GLY A 203 -2.74 -15.24 -10.90
N MET A 204 -2.82 -13.93 -10.67
CA MET A 204 -3.79 -13.28 -9.78
C MET A 204 -5.14 -13.01 -10.45
N MET A 205 -5.21 -12.97 -11.78
CA MET A 205 -6.45 -12.72 -12.53
C MET A 205 -6.38 -13.31 -13.95
N LYS A 206 -6.44 -14.63 -14.07
CA LYS A 206 -6.45 -15.35 -15.36
C LYS A 206 -7.69 -14.97 -16.17
N GLY A 207 -7.51 -14.75 -17.47
CA GLY A 207 -8.57 -14.30 -18.39
C GLY A 207 -8.78 -12.78 -18.44
N ALA A 208 -8.17 -12.03 -17.52
CA ALA A 208 -8.07 -10.58 -17.63
C ALA A 208 -6.82 -10.15 -18.40
N ASP A 209 -6.89 -8.94 -18.93
CA ASP A 209 -5.77 -8.13 -19.40
C ASP A 209 -5.74 -6.80 -18.63
N VAL A 210 -4.71 -6.01 -18.87
CA VAL A 210 -4.54 -4.67 -18.29
C VAL A 210 -5.75 -3.75 -18.53
N ASP A 211 -6.41 -3.83 -19.67
CA ASP A 211 -7.56 -2.97 -19.97
C ASP A 211 -8.80 -3.36 -19.13
N PHE A 212 -9.05 -4.66 -18.93
CA PHE A 212 -10.05 -5.12 -17.97
C PHE A 212 -9.71 -4.67 -16.55
N LEU A 213 -8.45 -4.83 -16.13
CA LEU A 213 -7.97 -4.43 -14.80
C LEU A 213 -8.20 -2.94 -14.53
N ILE A 214 -7.77 -2.06 -15.45
CA ILE A 214 -7.91 -0.60 -15.32
C ILE A 214 -9.39 -0.21 -15.22
N ASN A 215 -10.24 -0.72 -16.13
CA ASN A 215 -11.64 -0.30 -16.19
C ASN A 215 -12.50 -0.91 -15.08
N GLU A 216 -12.49 -2.24 -14.91
CA GLU A 216 -13.39 -2.95 -14.00
C GLU A 216 -12.91 -2.88 -12.55
N ILE A 217 -11.63 -3.15 -12.31
CA ILE A 217 -11.09 -3.32 -10.95
C ILE A 217 -10.72 -1.96 -10.34
N PHE A 218 -10.07 -1.09 -11.10
CA PHE A 218 -9.61 0.20 -10.58
C PHE A 218 -10.62 1.33 -10.74
N ILE A 219 -11.09 1.63 -11.95
CA ILE A 219 -12.01 2.76 -12.18
C ILE A 219 -13.38 2.47 -11.55
N GLN A 220 -14.07 1.40 -11.95
CA GLN A 220 -15.39 1.08 -11.38
C GLN A 220 -15.29 0.68 -9.89
N GLY A 221 -14.24 -0.01 -9.48
CA GLY A 221 -13.98 -0.31 -8.06
C GLY A 221 -13.80 0.95 -7.20
N ALA A 222 -13.01 1.93 -7.65
CA ALA A 222 -12.81 3.19 -6.94
C ALA A 222 -14.09 4.04 -6.90
N HIS A 223 -14.88 4.08 -7.98
CA HIS A 223 -16.19 4.73 -7.96
C HIS A 223 -17.14 4.07 -6.96
N ALA A 224 -17.21 2.73 -6.92
CA ALA A 224 -18.05 2.00 -5.99
C ALA A 224 -17.69 2.23 -4.51
N VAL A 225 -16.40 2.37 -4.17
CA VAL A 225 -15.95 2.76 -2.81
C VAL A 225 -16.28 4.23 -2.52
N ARG A 226 -16.01 5.14 -3.46
CA ARG A 226 -16.22 6.59 -3.27
C ARG A 226 -17.69 6.94 -3.08
N GLN A 227 -18.59 6.42 -3.92
CA GLN A 227 -20.04 6.66 -3.81
C GLN A 227 -20.58 6.35 -2.41
N VAL A 228 -20.10 5.29 -1.76
CA VAL A 228 -20.49 4.90 -0.40
C VAL A 228 -19.95 5.86 0.67
N HIS A 229 -18.74 6.37 0.48
CA HIS A 229 -18.10 7.31 1.41
C HIS A 229 -18.57 8.76 1.21
N GLU A 230 -19.16 9.09 0.06
CA GLU A 230 -19.76 10.38 -0.24
C GLU A 230 -21.23 10.53 0.21
N GLN A 231 -21.95 9.42 0.36
CA GLN A 231 -23.24 9.38 1.07
C GLN A 231 -23.06 9.82 2.54
N ASP A 232 -24.13 10.29 3.18
CA ASP A 232 -24.04 10.70 4.58
C ASP A 232 -23.81 9.53 5.57
N PRO A 233 -23.14 9.78 6.71
CA PRO A 233 -22.23 10.90 6.90
C PRO A 233 -21.07 10.79 5.91
N LYS A 234 -20.73 11.89 5.22
CA LYS A 234 -19.59 11.91 4.27
C LYS A 234 -18.28 11.74 5.03
N LEU A 235 -17.48 10.76 4.63
CA LEU A 235 -16.21 10.41 5.29
C LEU A 235 -15.06 10.39 4.27
N PRO A 236 -13.84 10.83 4.64
CA PRO A 236 -12.67 10.68 3.79
C PRO A 236 -12.29 9.21 3.66
N ILE A 237 -11.77 8.82 2.49
CA ILE A 237 -11.22 7.48 2.28
C ILE A 237 -10.05 7.50 1.29
N LEU A 238 -8.99 6.74 1.59
CA LEU A 238 -7.92 6.49 0.65
C LEU A 238 -8.30 5.28 -0.23
N VAL A 239 -8.14 5.42 -1.54
CA VAL A 239 -8.31 4.32 -2.49
C VAL A 239 -7.10 4.28 -3.40
N SER A 240 -6.39 3.15 -3.40
CA SER A 240 -5.23 2.89 -4.26
C SER A 240 -5.54 1.74 -5.22
N THR A 241 -4.81 1.68 -6.33
CA THR A 241 -4.97 0.64 -7.34
C THR A 241 -4.49 -0.71 -6.81
N SER A 242 -3.17 -0.90 -6.70
CA SER A 242 -2.58 -2.16 -6.28
C SER A 242 -1.10 -2.05 -5.94
N GLY A 243 -0.66 -2.81 -4.94
CA GLY A 243 0.72 -3.28 -4.86
C GLY A 243 0.99 -4.27 -5.99
N MET A 244 2.23 -4.27 -6.51
CA MET A 244 2.64 -5.02 -7.70
C MET A 244 3.82 -5.93 -7.38
N SER A 245 3.88 -7.10 -7.99
CA SER A 245 4.88 -8.10 -7.65
C SER A 245 6.26 -7.74 -8.19
N PRO A 246 7.33 -7.73 -7.37
CA PRO A 246 8.70 -7.67 -7.86
C PRO A 246 9.16 -9.01 -8.47
N CYS A 247 8.31 -10.04 -8.47
CA CYS A 247 8.60 -11.39 -8.93
C CYS A 247 8.85 -11.46 -10.45
N GLU A 248 10.11 -11.42 -10.87
CA GLU A 248 10.50 -11.67 -12.27
C GLU A 248 10.19 -13.11 -12.75
N ASN A 249 9.86 -14.05 -11.86
CA ASN A 249 9.45 -15.42 -12.21
C ASN A 249 7.92 -15.58 -12.36
N CYS A 250 7.14 -14.55 -12.06
CA CYS A 250 5.68 -14.61 -12.11
C CYS A 250 5.16 -14.27 -13.50
N GLY A 251 4.00 -14.84 -13.87
CA GLY A 251 3.45 -14.72 -15.23
C GLY A 251 3.02 -13.30 -15.54
N GLN A 252 3.45 -12.76 -16.67
CA GLN A 252 3.15 -11.39 -17.10
C GLN A 252 1.65 -11.18 -17.38
N MET A 253 1.04 -10.18 -16.76
CA MET A 253 -0.34 -9.74 -17.07
C MET A 253 -0.46 -9.35 -18.55
N LYS A 254 -1.40 -9.99 -19.25
CA LYS A 254 -1.68 -9.76 -20.67
C LYS A 254 -1.90 -8.26 -20.96
N GLY A 255 -1.22 -7.78 -21.99
CA GLY A 255 -1.28 -6.39 -22.44
C GLY A 255 -0.16 -5.50 -21.88
N LEU A 256 0.55 -5.92 -20.83
CA LEU A 256 1.83 -5.30 -20.46
C LEU A 256 2.95 -5.81 -21.38
N ALA A 257 3.91 -4.95 -21.70
CA ALA A 257 5.12 -5.26 -22.46
C ALA A 257 6.25 -5.83 -21.58
N VAL A 258 6.30 -5.49 -20.29
CA VAL A 258 7.29 -6.02 -19.32
C VAL A 258 6.68 -6.67 -18.08
N LYS A 259 7.47 -7.53 -17.42
CA LYS A 259 7.13 -8.28 -16.20
C LYS A 259 7.78 -7.69 -14.94
N GLY A 260 7.46 -8.28 -13.77
CA GLY A 260 8.08 -7.95 -12.49
C GLY A 260 8.01 -6.46 -12.17
N GLY A 261 9.07 -5.94 -11.55
CA GLY A 261 9.14 -4.52 -11.15
C GLY A 261 9.09 -3.52 -12.30
N ARG A 262 9.37 -3.94 -13.55
CA ARG A 262 9.33 -3.04 -14.72
C ARG A 262 7.93 -2.85 -15.29
N GLY A 263 7.05 -3.85 -15.13
CA GLY A 263 5.61 -3.73 -15.45
C GLY A 263 4.85 -2.74 -14.56
N VAL A 264 5.50 -2.20 -13.51
CA VAL A 264 4.94 -1.18 -12.62
C VAL A 264 4.81 0.16 -13.35
N ASN A 265 5.92 0.68 -13.91
CA ASN A 265 5.94 1.96 -14.59
C ASN A 265 4.94 1.97 -15.76
N GLU A 266 4.97 0.92 -16.59
CA GLU A 266 4.09 0.78 -17.76
C GLU A 266 2.59 0.75 -17.40
N LEU A 267 2.24 0.26 -16.21
CA LEU A 267 0.85 0.33 -15.73
C LEU A 267 0.49 1.76 -15.29
N TYR A 268 1.41 2.48 -14.66
CA TYR A 268 1.20 3.87 -14.26
C TYR A 268 1.16 4.84 -15.46
N ASP A 269 1.98 4.60 -16.48
CA ASP A 269 2.01 5.35 -17.74
C ASP A 269 0.68 5.26 -18.52
N ARG A 270 -0.21 4.31 -18.17
CA ARG A 270 -1.56 4.12 -18.75
C ARG A 270 -2.69 4.77 -17.95
N TYR A 271 -2.40 5.46 -16.85
CA TYR A 271 -3.40 6.25 -16.09
C TYR A 271 -3.36 7.76 -16.38
N VAL A 272 -2.46 8.21 -17.28
CA VAL A 272 -2.16 9.62 -17.58
C VAL A 272 -2.78 10.02 -18.91
#